data_AF-A0A0M1IZ00-F1
#
_entry.id   AF-A0A0M1IZ00-F1
#
_cell.length_a   1.000
_cell.length_b   1.000
_cell.length_c   1.000
_cell.angle_alpha   90.00
_cell.angle_beta   90.00
_cell.angle_gamma   90.00
#
_symmetry.space_group_name_H-M   'P 1'
#
loop_
_entity.id
_entity.type
_entity.pdbx_description
1 polymer ?
#
loop_
_entity_poly.entity_id
_entity_poly.type
_entity_poly.pdbx_seq_one_letter_code
_entity_poly.pdbx_strand_id
1 'polypeptide(L)' 'MNYLQKDSNNENEEVLKKLKELENKFDKDDEKKGVIKKLIDNFKSLEVSGPETDPKKIIKELIPAILEILYWV' A
#
# COMPACT_ATOMS: atom_id res chain seq x y z
N MET A 1 14.22 15.59 -20.00
CA MET A 1 14.09 15.65 -18.53
C MET A 1 12.71 15.13 -18.15
N ASN A 2 12.65 14.40 -17.04
CA ASN A 2 11.57 13.55 -16.57
C ASN A 2 10.25 14.29 -16.26
N TYR A 3 9.31 14.36 -17.21
CA TYR A 3 7.93 14.76 -16.93
C TYR A 3 7.11 13.60 -16.34
N LEU A 4 7.37 12.36 -16.76
CA LEU A 4 6.67 11.16 -16.29
C LEU A 4 6.95 10.79 -14.83
N GLN A 5 8.06 11.25 -14.27
CA GLN A 5 8.45 10.92 -12.89
C GLN A 5 7.75 11.81 -11.85
N LYS A 6 7.18 12.94 -12.28
CA LYS A 6 6.50 13.89 -11.38
C LYS A 6 5.05 13.49 -11.10
N ASP A 7 4.37 12.93 -12.11
CA ASP A 7 2.96 12.51 -11.97
C ASP A 7 2.81 11.25 -11.10
N SER A 8 3.74 10.28 -11.24
CA SER A 8 3.74 9.04 -10.45
C SER A 8 3.94 9.27 -8.95
N ASN A 9 4.73 10.27 -8.54
CA ASN A 9 4.93 10.56 -7.13
C ASN A 9 3.65 11.07 -6.45
N ASN A 10 2.81 11.82 -7.18
CA ASN A 10 1.58 12.37 -6.62
C ASN A 10 0.52 11.29 -6.40
N GLU A 11 0.42 10.33 -7.32
CA GLU A 11 -0.52 9.20 -7.20
C GLU A 11 -0.15 8.26 -6.03
N ASN A 12 1.13 7.96 -5.84
CA ASN A 12 1.59 7.14 -4.72
C ASN A 12 1.31 7.80 -3.36
N GLU A 13 1.54 9.11 -3.25
CA GLU A 13 1.23 9.87 -2.04
C GLU A 13 -0.27 9.89 -1.73
N GLU A 14 -1.12 10.06 -2.75
CA GLU A 14 -2.58 9.98 -2.58
C GLU A 14 -3.04 8.59 -2.13
N VAL A 15 -2.47 7.53 -2.69
CA VAL A 15 -2.77 6.14 -2.28
C VAL A 15 -2.38 5.92 -0.82
N LEU A 16 -1.16 6.31 -0.42
CA LEU A 16 -0.72 6.22 0.98
C LEU A 16 -1.61 7.01 1.93
N LYS A 17 -2.08 8.19 1.52
CA LYS A 17 -3.00 9.01 2.31
C LYS A 17 -4.34 8.29 2.51
N LYS A 18 -4.94 7.74 1.45
CA LYS A 18 -6.20 6.99 1.52
C LYS A 18 -6.07 5.73 2.39
N LEU A 19 -4.94 5.03 2.31
CA LEU A 19 -4.68 3.87 3.15
C LEU A 19 -4.59 4.24 4.64
N LYS A 20 -3.95 5.37 4.99
CA LYS A 20 -3.95 5.87 6.38
C LYS A 20 -5.34 6.29 6.87
N GLU A 21 -6.13 6.93 6.02
CA GLU A 21 -7.53 7.26 6.34
C GLU A 21 -8.34 5.99 6.61
N LEU A 22 -8.12 4.94 5.82
CA LEU A 22 -8.76 3.64 6.01
C LEU A 22 -8.28 2.94 7.28
N GLU A 23 -6.99 2.98 7.60
CA GLU A 23 -6.41 2.45 8.85
C GLU A 23 -7.10 3.10 10.06
N ASN A 24 -7.25 4.43 10.03
CA ASN A 24 -7.94 5.19 11.08
C ASN A 24 -9.44 4.84 11.18
N LYS A 25 -10.09 4.57 10.05
CA LYS A 25 -11.51 4.15 10.03
C LYS A 25 -11.72 2.84 10.78
N PHE A 26 -10.74 1.94 10.72
CA PHE A 26 -10.77 0.63 11.38
C PHE A 26 -9.92 0.59 12.66
N ASP A 27 -9.65 1.73 13.30
CA ASP A 27 -8.76 1.80 14.48
C ASP A 27 -9.17 0.88 15.64
N LYS A 28 -10.47 0.56 15.75
CA LYS A 28 -11.04 -0.32 16.78
C LYS A 28 -11.15 -1.80 16.36
N ASP A 29 -10.80 -2.12 15.12
CA ASP A 29 -10.85 -3.46 14.55
C ASP A 29 -9.41 -3.91 14.27
N ASP A 30 -8.79 -4.56 15.26
CA ASP A 30 -7.38 -4.92 15.24
C ASP A 30 -7.00 -5.80 14.02
N GLU A 31 -7.92 -6.64 13.56
CA GLU A 31 -7.74 -7.47 12.36
C GLU A 31 -7.65 -6.60 11.11
N LYS A 32 -8.65 -5.73 10.90
CA LYS A 32 -8.71 -4.86 9.72
C LYS A 32 -7.57 -3.84 9.70
N LYS A 33 -7.28 -3.25 10.86
CA LYS A 33 -6.14 -2.34 11.05
C LYS A 33 -4.83 -3.03 10.70
N GLY A 34 -4.65 -4.29 11.13
CA GLY A 34 -3.46 -5.09 10.84
C GLY A 34 -3.24 -5.34 9.34
N VAL A 35 -4.31 -5.65 8.60
CA VAL A 35 -4.26 -5.86 7.14
C VAL A 35 -3.91 -4.58 6.40
N ILE A 36 -4.53 -3.45 6.77
CA ILE A 36 -4.25 -2.16 6.13
C ILE A 36 -2.81 -1.71 6.41
N LYS A 37 -2.33 -1.92 7.63
CA LYS A 37 -0.93 -1.62 8.00
C LYS A 37 0.06 -2.43 7.17
N LYS A 38 -0.17 -3.73 6.98
CA LYS A 38 0.65 -4.57 6.09
C LYS A 38 0.66 -4.05 4.65
N LEU A 39 -0.48 -3.59 4.15
CA LEU A 39 -0.59 -3.01 2.81
C LEU A 39 0.25 -1.72 2.69
N ILE A 40 0.20 -0.84 3.70
CA ILE A 40 1.01 0.38 3.77
C ILE A 40 2.51 0.06 3.79
N ASP A 41 2.93 -0.91 4.62
CA ASP A 41 4.34 -1.30 4.75
C ASP A 41 4.88 -1.92 3.45
N ASN A 42 4.08 -2.75 2.78
CA ASN A 42 4.43 -3.31 1.48
C ASN A 42 4.50 -2.23 0.38
N PHE A 43 3.58 -1.27 0.38
CA PHE A 43 3.58 -0.17 -0.59
C PHE A 43 4.82 0.72 -0.44
N LYS A 44 5.20 1.08 0.79
CA LYS A 44 6.46 1.80 1.05
C LYS A 44 7.68 0.98 0.63
N SER A 45 7.67 -0.33 0.87
CA SER A 45 8.79 -1.21 0.48
C SER A 45 8.98 -1.29 -1.03
N LEU A 46 7.93 -1.08 -1.84
CA LEU A 46 8.05 -0.95 -3.30
C LEU A 46 8.78 0.34 -3.70
N GLU A 47 8.55 1.46 -3.02
CA GLU A 47 9.23 2.74 -3.31
C GLU A 47 10.73 2.70 -2.98
N VAL A 48 11.14 1.87 -2.01
CA VAL A 48 12.53 1.74 -1.55
C VAL A 48 13.28 0.62 -2.31
N SER A 49 12.70 0.05 -3.37
CA SER A 49 13.20 -1.17 -4.01
C SER A 49 14.61 -1.03 -4.62
N GLY A 50 15.63 -1.39 -3.84
CA GLY A 50 16.98 -1.70 -4.29
C GLY A 50 17.08 -3.12 -4.86
N PRO A 51 18.24 -3.52 -5.42
CA PRO A 51 18.44 -4.78 -6.14
C PRO A 51 18.11 -6.07 -5.37
N GLU A 52 17.93 -5.99 -4.04
CA GLU A 52 17.55 -7.11 -3.17
C GLU A 52 16.02 -7.32 -3.07
N THR A 53 15.23 -6.39 -3.60
CA THR A 53 13.76 -6.41 -3.46
C THR A 53 13.15 -7.15 -4.64
N ASP A 54 12.54 -8.32 -4.42
CA ASP A 54 11.82 -9.05 -5.48
C ASP A 54 10.40 -8.46 -5.66
N PRO A 55 10.14 -7.70 -6.74
CA PRO A 55 8.84 -7.06 -6.92
C PRO A 55 7.72 -8.09 -7.10
N LYS A 56 8.01 -9.30 -7.59
CA LYS A 56 7.01 -10.37 -7.75
C LYS A 56 6.52 -10.87 -6.40
N LYS A 57 7.41 -10.95 -5.42
CA LYS A 57 7.08 -11.33 -4.04
C LYS A 57 6.16 -10.29 -3.42
N ILE A 58 6.48 -9.01 -3.56
CA ILE A 58 5.66 -7.93 -3.00
C ILE A 58 4.27 -7.89 -3.66
N ILE A 59 4.19 -7.99 -4.99
CA ILE A 59 2.89 -8.04 -5.69
C ILE A 59 2.03 -9.22 -5.19
N LYS A 60 2.65 -10.39 -4.99
CA LYS A 60 1.95 -11.58 -4.46
C LYS A 60 1.43 -11.38 -3.04
N GLU A 61 2.13 -10.61 -2.21
CA GLU A 61 1.72 -10.27 -0.84
C GLU A 61 0.67 -9.14 -0.78
N LEU A 62 0.64 -8.25 -1.79
CA LEU A 62 -0.35 -7.17 -1.89
C LEU A 62 -1.74 -7.65 -2.32
N ILE A 63 -1.82 -8.63 -3.24
CA ILE A 63 -3.11 -9.11 -3.79
C ILE A 63 -4.10 -9.56 -2.69
N PRO A 64 -3.73 -10.42 -1.71
CA PRO A 64 -4.64 -10.84 -0.66
C PRO A 64 -5.15 -9.68 0.20
N ALA A 65 -4.26 -8.75 0.58
CA ALA A 65 -4.62 -7.60 1.39
C ALA A 65 -5.58 -6.63 0.68
N ILE A 66 -5.43 -6.46 -0.65
CA ILE A 66 -6.36 -5.68 -1.46
C ILE A 66 -7.72 -6.37 -1.54
N LEU A 67 -7.75 -7.70 -1.74
CA LEU A 67 -9.00 -8.47 -1.79
C LEU A 67 -9.76 -8.43 -0.46
N GLU A 68 -9.07 -8.54 0.67
CA GLU A 68 -9.66 -8.41 2.01
C GLU A 68 -10.28 -7.02 2.22
N ILE A 69 -9.57 -5.95 1.80
CA ILE A 69 -10.11 -4.59 1.89
C ILE A 69 -11.34 -4.42 1.00
N LEU A 70 -11.32 -4.93 -0.24
CA LEU A 70 -12.47 -4.90 -1.16
C LEU A 70 -13.68 -5.69 -0.63
N TYR A 71 -13.46 -6.70 0.21
CA TYR A 71 -14.54 -7.44 0.87
C TYR A 71 -15.18 -6.66 2.02
N TRP A 72 -14.45 -5.74 2.67
CA TRP A 72 -14.96 -4.95 3.79
C TRP A 72 -15.64 -3.65 3.39
N VAL A 73 -15.36 -3.13 2.19
CA VAL A 73 -15.94 -1.91 1.62
C VAL A 73 -17.21 -2.24 0.86
#